data_AF-A0A6N7PYX2-F1
#
_entry.id   AF-A0A6N7PYX2-F1
#
_cell.length_a   1.000
_cell.length_b   1.000
_cell.length_c   1.000
_cell.angle_alpha   90.00
_cell.angle_beta   90.00
_cell.angle_gamma   90.00
#
_symmetry.space_group_name_H-M   'P 1'
#
loop_
_entity.id
_entity.type
_entity.pdbx_description
1 polymer ?
#
loop_
_entity_poly.entity_id
_entity_poly.type
_entity_poly.pdbx_seq_one_letter_code
_entity_poly.pdbx_strand_id
1 'polypeptide(L)'
;MSDATLDTKPAETEAPQKLDFERAEFGDPAARHVTCSACQAGITTAYYQLLDKVLCGSCRDAVNHTSEQARSGAAFGKAFLVAGGAGLGCGAVYAVFVHFTQIQLALATIGIGWVVGRVIQQVTRGFGGTKHQVLAVVFTYLASAMGYLPGILAALDNGAGDGSLGLIGSILYFGLAAAFTLAAPVLDVTSGFSGVLGALIIFFGLRTAWQVSRGIGGPVAISGPYQVSAGA
;
A
#
# COMPACT_ATOMS: atom_id res chain seq x y z
N MET A 1 57.22 40.66 -54.60
CA MET A 1 55.83 40.30 -54.92
C MET A 1 55.89 38.88 -55.47
N SER A 2 56.34 37.88 -54.71
CA SER A 2 55.67 37.21 -53.58
C SER A 2 54.48 36.39 -54.08
N ASP A 3 54.78 35.24 -54.67
CA ASP A 3 53.83 34.21 -55.04
C ASP A 3 53.30 33.51 -53.79
N ALA A 4 51.97 33.49 -53.67
CA ALA A 4 51.23 32.77 -52.65
C ALA A 4 50.85 31.39 -53.19
N THR A 5 51.54 30.34 -52.75
CA THR A 5 51.09 28.95 -52.92
C THR A 5 50.42 28.48 -51.64
N LEU A 6 49.12 28.21 -51.76
CA LEU A 6 48.24 27.65 -50.73
C LEU A 6 48.60 26.18 -50.47
N ASP A 7 49.10 25.88 -49.26
CA ASP A 7 49.19 24.51 -48.75
C ASP A 7 47.78 24.03 -48.35
N THR A 8 47.14 23.27 -49.25
CA THR A 8 45.89 22.58 -48.95
C THR A 8 46.22 21.24 -48.29
N LYS A 9 46.12 21.20 -46.95
CA LYS A 9 46.10 19.94 -46.18
C LYS A 9 44.78 19.21 -46.45
N PRO A 10 44.77 17.96 -46.96
CA PRO A 10 43.52 17.23 -47.10
C PRO A 10 42.91 16.96 -45.72
N ALA A 11 41.63 17.28 -45.57
CA ALA A 11 40.83 16.89 -44.43
C ALA A 11 40.74 15.36 -44.41
N GLU A 12 41.24 14.77 -43.33
CA GLU A 12 41.11 13.35 -43.04
C GLU A 12 39.64 13.09 -42.69
N THR A 13 38.89 12.58 -43.67
CA THR A 13 37.52 12.08 -43.48
C THR A 13 37.59 10.87 -42.55
N GLU A 14 37.20 11.06 -41.30
CA GLU A 14 37.03 10.02 -40.30
C GLU A 14 36.05 8.96 -40.83
N ALA A 15 36.55 7.78 -41.16
CA ALA A 15 35.75 6.67 -41.67
C ALA A 15 34.73 6.22 -40.60
N PRO A 16 33.51 5.81 -40.98
CA PRO A 16 32.51 5.38 -40.02
C PRO A 16 33.01 4.15 -39.24
N GLN A 17 33.04 4.26 -37.91
CA GLN A 17 33.42 3.15 -37.03
C GLN A 17 32.53 1.93 -37.36
N LYS A 18 33.16 0.88 -37.88
CA LYS A 18 32.51 -0.39 -38.21
C LYS A 18 32.12 -1.07 -36.89
N LEU A 19 30.84 -1.02 -36.55
CA LEU A 19 30.25 -1.79 -35.46
C LEU A 19 30.36 -3.28 -35.81
N ASP A 20 31.41 -3.96 -35.34
CA ASP A 20 31.62 -5.39 -35.57
C ASP A 20 30.77 -6.21 -34.58
N PHE A 21 29.56 -6.61 -35.03
CA PHE A 21 28.62 -7.42 -34.25
C PHE A 21 29.11 -8.85 -33.96
N GLU A 22 30.18 -9.31 -34.60
CA GLU A 22 30.81 -10.62 -34.36
C GLU A 22 31.76 -10.63 -33.15
N ARG A 23 32.18 -9.47 -32.63
CA ARG A 23 33.11 -9.39 -31.50
C ARG A 23 32.61 -8.37 -30.48
N ALA A 24 32.20 -8.86 -29.31
CA ALA A 24 31.90 -8.00 -28.18
C ALA A 24 33.19 -7.33 -27.70
N GLU A 25 33.29 -6.02 -27.91
CA GLU A 25 34.35 -5.21 -27.32
C GLU A 25 34.04 -5.07 -25.82
N PHE A 26 34.73 -5.87 -25.01
CA PHE A 26 34.64 -5.76 -23.57
C PHE A 26 35.42 -4.51 -23.17
N GLY A 27 34.71 -3.40 -22.94
CA GLY A 27 35.30 -2.18 -22.39
C GLY A 27 36.18 -2.51 -21.18
N ASP A 28 37.34 -1.86 -21.14
CA ASP A 28 38.48 -2.03 -20.22
C ASP A 28 38.08 -2.66 -18.86
N PRO A 29 38.70 -3.78 -18.43
CA PRO A 29 38.40 -4.41 -17.14
C PRO A 29 38.58 -3.47 -15.94
N ALA A 30 39.38 -2.41 -16.08
CA ALA A 30 39.53 -1.36 -15.07
C ALA A 30 38.35 -0.36 -15.02
N ALA A 31 37.54 -0.29 -16.08
CA ALA A 31 36.45 0.69 -16.23
C ALA A 31 35.06 0.16 -15.84
N ARG A 32 34.91 -1.13 -15.51
CA ARG A 32 33.63 -1.69 -15.03
C ARG A 32 33.54 -1.73 -13.51
N HIS A 33 33.80 -0.60 -12.85
CA HIS A 33 33.37 -0.45 -11.47
C HIS A 33 31.85 -0.29 -11.42
N VAL A 34 31.14 -1.40 -11.27
CA VAL A 34 29.72 -1.38 -10.94
C VAL A 34 29.58 -0.82 -9.53
N THR A 35 29.15 0.43 -9.41
CA THR A 35 28.98 1.09 -8.12
C THR A 35 27.61 0.76 -7.53
N CYS A 36 27.56 0.49 -6.24
CA CYS A 36 26.31 0.35 -5.52
C CYS A 36 25.54 1.68 -5.54
N SER A 37 24.27 1.66 -5.95
CA SER A 37 23.44 2.87 -5.98
C SER A 37 23.16 3.46 -4.59
N ALA A 38 23.23 2.66 -3.53
CA ALA A 38 22.96 3.08 -2.16
C ALA A 38 24.21 3.57 -1.41
N CYS A 39 25.31 2.81 -1.44
CA CYS A 39 26.54 3.16 -0.71
C CYS A 39 27.68 3.69 -1.58
N GLN A 40 27.49 3.73 -2.91
CA GLN A 40 28.50 4.17 -3.89
C GLN A 40 29.82 3.38 -3.88
N ALA A 41 29.89 2.27 -3.14
CA ALA A 41 31.05 1.40 -3.14
C ALA A 41 31.18 0.63 -4.47
N GLY A 42 32.40 0.47 -4.97
CA GLY A 42 32.70 -0.38 -6.12
C GLY A 42 32.51 -1.86 -5.79
N ILE A 43 31.70 -2.56 -6.59
CA ILE A 43 31.38 -3.98 -6.40
C ILE A 43 32.33 -4.84 -7.25
N THR A 44 33.04 -5.77 -6.61
CA THR A 44 34.09 -6.60 -7.25
C THR A 44 33.77 -8.08 -7.34
N THR A 45 32.74 -8.59 -6.64
CA THR A 45 32.40 -10.03 -6.62
C THR A 45 31.01 -10.31 -7.18
N ALA A 46 29.96 -9.91 -6.46
CA ALA A 46 28.57 -10.14 -6.84
C ALA A 46 27.71 -8.89 -6.60
N TYR A 47 26.83 -8.60 -7.55
CA TYR A 47 25.84 -7.54 -7.45
C TYR A 47 24.41 -8.12 -7.47
N TYR A 48 23.50 -7.37 -6.87
CA TYR A 48 22.08 -7.68 -6.83
C TYR A 48 21.29 -6.56 -7.50
N GLN A 49 20.23 -6.91 -8.20
CA GLN A 49 19.33 -5.93 -8.81
C GLN A 49 18.02 -5.87 -8.04
N LEU A 50 17.59 -4.64 -7.78
CA LEU A 50 16.27 -4.34 -7.27
C LEU A 50 15.59 -3.37 -8.24
N LEU A 51 14.71 -3.89 -9.09
CA LEU A 51 14.19 -3.15 -10.26
C LEU A 51 15.40 -2.63 -11.08
N ASP A 52 15.52 -1.33 -11.30
CA ASP A 52 16.63 -0.69 -12.04
C ASP A 52 17.81 -0.26 -11.16
N LYS A 53 17.84 -0.64 -9.87
CA LYS A 53 18.91 -0.26 -8.94
C LYS A 53 19.85 -1.43 -8.64
N VAL A 54 21.14 -1.18 -8.74
CA VAL A 54 22.19 -2.15 -8.36
C VAL A 54 22.59 -1.97 -6.90
N LEU A 55 22.67 -3.07 -6.16
CA LEU A 55 22.96 -3.15 -4.73
C LEU A 55 24.11 -4.13 -4.46
N CYS A 56 24.97 -3.79 -3.49
CA CYS A 56 25.95 -4.72 -2.93
C CYS A 56 25.31 -5.63 -1.87
N GLY A 57 26.04 -6.66 -1.41
CA GLY A 57 25.56 -7.58 -0.38
C GLY A 57 25.15 -6.90 0.94
N SER A 58 25.93 -5.93 1.43
CA SER A 58 25.59 -5.23 2.68
C SER A 58 24.35 -4.34 2.55
N CYS A 59 24.19 -3.64 1.42
CA CYS A 59 22.99 -2.85 1.17
C CYS A 59 21.75 -3.74 0.97
N ARG A 60 21.91 -4.93 0.36
CA ARG A 60 20.86 -5.94 0.26
C ARG A 60 20.38 -6.37 1.65
N ASP A 61 21.32 -6.70 2.54
CA ASP A 61 20.98 -7.16 3.89
C ASP A 61 20.33 -6.05 4.73
N ALA A 62 20.79 -4.80 4.57
CA ALA A 62 20.14 -3.64 5.19
C ALA A 62 18.69 -3.43 4.69
N VAL A 63 18.45 -3.62 3.39
CA VAL A 63 17.10 -3.56 2.81
C VAL A 63 16.23 -4.72 3.29
N ASN A 64 16.79 -5.94 3.35
CA ASN A 64 16.08 -7.10 3.88
C ASN A 64 15.69 -6.88 5.35
N HIS A 65 16.62 -6.45 6.19
CA HIS A 65 16.37 -6.24 7.62
C HIS A 65 15.32 -5.16 7.87
N THR A 66 15.34 -4.04 7.12
CA THR A 66 14.31 -3.00 7.22
C THR A 66 12.95 -3.47 6.69
N SER A 67 12.93 -4.29 5.64
CA SER A 67 11.71 -4.88 5.11
C SER A 67 11.09 -5.93 6.03
N GLU A 68 11.92 -6.73 6.71
CA GLU A 68 11.49 -7.72 7.70
C GLU A 68 10.94 -7.05 8.95
N GLN A 69 11.59 -5.98 9.42
CA GLN A 69 11.06 -5.16 10.50
C GLN A 69 9.71 -4.53 10.13
N ALA A 70 9.54 -4.07 8.89
CA ALA A 70 8.25 -3.57 8.39
C ALA A 70 7.17 -4.68 8.30
N ARG A 71 7.57 -5.94 8.10
CA ARG A 71 6.69 -7.12 8.10
C ARG A 71 6.47 -7.74 9.46
N SER A 72 7.21 -7.30 10.48
CA SER A 72 7.16 -7.90 11.81
C SER A 72 5.76 -7.81 12.42
N GLY A 73 5.40 -8.81 13.22
CA GLY A 73 4.11 -8.82 13.95
C GLY A 73 3.93 -7.60 14.86
N ALA A 74 5.03 -7.01 15.35
CA ALA A 74 4.99 -5.78 16.13
C ALA A 74 4.51 -4.57 15.31
N ALA A 75 4.89 -4.48 14.03
CA ALA A 75 4.36 -3.45 13.12
C ALA A 75 2.85 -3.62 12.88
N PHE A 76 2.39 -4.87 12.76
CA PHE A 76 0.96 -5.18 12.66
C PHE A 76 0.19 -4.80 13.93
N GLY A 77 0.72 -5.12 15.12
CA GLY A 77 0.11 -4.72 16.39
C GLY A 77 0.00 -3.21 16.55
N LYS A 78 1.04 -2.46 16.17
CA LYS A 78 1.00 -1.00 16.15
C LYS A 78 -0.04 -0.45 15.16
N ALA A 79 -0.12 -1.04 13.97
CA ALA A 79 -1.13 -0.68 12.97
C ALA A 79 -2.55 -0.92 13.49
N PHE A 80 -2.80 -2.04 14.17
CA PHE A 80 -4.08 -2.34 14.79
C PHE A 80 -4.48 -1.30 15.84
N LEU A 81 -3.58 -0.94 16.75
CA LEU A 81 -3.88 0.03 17.82
C LEU A 81 -4.15 1.44 17.27
N VAL A 82 -3.32 1.91 16.33
CA VAL A 82 -3.46 3.27 15.78
C VAL A 82 -4.66 3.36 14.83
N ALA A 83 -4.83 2.39 13.93
CA ALA A 83 -5.98 2.37 13.01
C ALA A 83 -7.28 2.09 13.75
N GLY A 84 -7.26 1.27 14.80
CA GLY A 84 -8.41 1.05 15.67
C GLY A 84 -8.83 2.32 16.41
N GLY A 85 -7.87 3.07 16.97
CA GLY A 85 -8.14 4.37 17.57
C GLY A 85 -8.72 5.37 16.56
N ALA A 86 -8.14 5.47 15.37
CA ALA A 86 -8.63 6.36 14.32
C ALA A 86 -10.03 5.94 13.80
N GLY A 87 -10.27 4.64 13.65
CA GLY A 87 -11.57 4.09 13.23
C GLY A 87 -12.67 4.34 14.26
N LEU A 88 -12.37 4.10 15.54
CA LEU A 88 -13.27 4.44 16.65
C LEU A 88 -13.57 5.95 16.71
N GLY A 89 -12.54 6.79 16.59
CA GLY A 89 -12.70 8.24 16.56
C GLY A 89 -13.58 8.72 15.40
N CYS A 90 -13.34 8.20 14.19
CA CYS A 90 -14.16 8.54 13.03
C CYS A 90 -15.61 8.06 13.19
N GLY A 91 -15.82 6.85 13.70
CA GLY A 91 -17.16 6.32 13.95
C GLY A 91 -17.92 7.11 15.01
N ALA A 92 -17.26 7.56 16.07
CA ALA A 92 -17.85 8.42 17.10
C ALA A 92 -18.28 9.77 16.53
N VAL A 93 -17.43 10.43 15.73
CA VAL A 93 -17.78 11.69 15.06
C VAL A 93 -18.96 11.50 14.11
N TYR A 94 -18.98 10.40 13.35
CA TYR A 94 -20.09 10.08 12.44
C TYR A 94 -21.40 9.84 13.19
N ALA A 95 -21.38 9.10 14.29
CA ALA A 95 -22.56 8.83 15.11
C ALA A 95 -23.16 10.12 15.69
N VAL A 96 -22.32 11.04 16.19
CA VAL A 96 -22.74 12.36 16.67
C VAL A 96 -23.36 13.17 15.53
N PHE A 97 -22.73 13.18 14.35
CA PHE A 97 -23.25 13.90 13.19
C PHE A 97 -24.63 13.39 12.74
N VAL A 98 -24.80 12.07 12.58
CA VAL A 98 -26.07 11.44 12.19
C VAL A 98 -27.19 11.76 13.19
N HIS A 99 -26.88 11.76 14.50
CA HIS A 99 -27.84 12.11 15.53
C HIS A 99 -28.42 13.53 15.33
N PHE A 100 -27.57 14.50 14.97
CA PHE A 100 -28.01 15.88 14.74
C PHE A 100 -28.65 16.11 13.38
N THR A 101 -28.17 15.48 12.30
CA THR A 101 -28.58 15.85 10.95
C THR A 101 -29.76 15.07 10.39
N GLN A 102 -30.13 13.90 10.96
CA GLN A 102 -31.23 13.02 10.51
C GLN A 102 -31.20 12.62 9.01
N ILE A 103 -30.18 13.03 8.25
CA ILE A 103 -29.94 12.70 6.85
C ILE A 103 -28.87 11.61 6.80
N GLN A 104 -29.21 10.47 6.18
CA GLN A 104 -28.26 9.39 5.91
C GLN A 104 -27.31 9.82 4.79
N LEU A 105 -26.18 10.42 5.15
CA LEU A 105 -25.11 10.73 4.21
C LEU A 105 -24.34 9.46 3.86
N ALA A 106 -24.90 8.64 2.97
CA ALA A 106 -24.22 7.45 2.46
C ALA A 106 -22.81 7.80 1.91
N LEU A 107 -22.62 9.00 1.36
CA LEU A 107 -21.33 9.50 0.88
C LEU A 107 -20.24 9.59 1.96
N ALA A 108 -20.61 9.75 3.24
CA ALA A 108 -19.66 9.83 4.35
C ALA A 108 -18.85 8.54 4.52
N THR A 109 -19.42 7.38 4.17
CA THR A 109 -18.73 6.08 4.26
C THR A 109 -17.51 6.01 3.33
N ILE A 110 -17.57 6.65 2.16
CA ILE A 110 -16.43 6.75 1.24
C ILE A 110 -15.31 7.57 1.87
N GLY A 111 -15.66 8.69 2.51
CA GLY A 111 -14.70 9.54 3.23
C GLY A 111 -14.03 8.81 4.38
N ILE A 112 -14.81 8.10 5.22
CA ILE A 112 -14.29 7.31 6.33
C ILE A 112 -13.36 6.21 5.82
N GLY A 113 -13.77 5.47 4.78
CA GLY A 113 -12.95 4.42 4.18
C GLY A 113 -11.62 4.95 3.65
N TRP A 114 -11.61 6.13 3.04
CA TRP A 114 -10.39 6.79 2.60
C TRP A 114 -9.47 7.18 3.77
N VAL A 115 -10.02 7.77 4.84
CA VAL A 115 -9.25 8.17 6.02
C VAL A 115 -8.63 6.95 6.71
N VAL A 116 -9.44 5.91 6.99
CA VAL A 116 -8.96 4.67 7.64
C VAL A 116 -7.87 4.01 6.80
N GLY A 117 -8.08 3.87 5.49
CA GLY A 117 -7.09 3.33 4.57
C GLY A 117 -5.78 4.13 4.60
N ARG A 118 -5.86 5.47 4.64
CA ARG A 118 -4.68 6.35 4.64
C ARG A 118 -3.92 6.33 5.96
N VAL A 119 -4.61 6.24 7.09
CA VAL A 119 -3.98 6.03 8.40
C VAL A 119 -3.22 4.71 8.42
N ILE A 120 -3.79 3.63 7.91
CA ILE A 120 -3.12 2.33 7.82
C ILE A 120 -1.84 2.43 6.98
N GLN A 121 -1.88 3.12 5.84
CA GLN A 121 -0.70 3.35 5.01
C GLN A 121 0.40 4.15 5.72
N GLN A 122 0.01 5.21 6.44
CA GLN A 122 0.94 6.03 7.22
C GLN A 122 1.65 5.20 8.29
N VAL A 123 0.92 4.31 8.98
CA VAL A 123 1.49 3.49 10.06
C VAL A 123 2.33 2.33 9.51
N THR A 124 1.93 1.75 8.38
CA THR A 124 2.64 0.65 7.71
C THR A 124 3.78 1.11 6.81
N ARG A 125 4.03 2.42 6.72
CA ARG A 125 5.07 3.01 5.87
C ARG A 125 5.00 2.57 4.40
N GLY A 126 3.80 2.27 3.90
CA GLY A 126 3.60 1.80 2.53
C GLY A 126 3.78 0.28 2.31
N PHE A 127 4.13 -0.50 3.33
CA PHE A 127 4.26 -1.97 3.26
C PHE A 127 2.96 -2.69 3.64
N GLY A 128 1.90 -2.41 2.90
CA GLY A 128 0.56 -2.97 3.11
C GLY A 128 0.31 -4.29 2.37
N GLY A 129 0.46 -5.43 3.06
CA GLY A 129 0.00 -6.74 2.58
C GLY A 129 -1.52 -6.96 2.70
N THR A 130 -2.03 -8.11 2.22
CA THR A 130 -3.47 -8.46 2.23
C THR A 130 -4.10 -8.42 3.63
N LYS A 131 -3.34 -8.77 4.67
CA LYS A 131 -3.78 -8.69 6.07
C LYS A 131 -4.13 -7.27 6.51
N HIS A 132 -3.38 -6.27 6.05
CA HIS A 132 -3.65 -4.86 6.35
C HIS A 132 -4.87 -4.33 5.57
N GLN A 133 -5.11 -4.86 4.37
CA GLN A 133 -6.28 -4.53 3.56
C GLN A 133 -7.57 -5.07 4.19
N VAL A 134 -7.54 -6.31 4.70
CA VAL A 134 -8.66 -6.88 5.48
C VAL A 134 -8.91 -6.05 6.74
N LEU A 135 -7.85 -5.67 7.45
CA LEU A 135 -7.97 -4.84 8.64
C LEU A 135 -8.62 -3.47 8.35
N ALA A 136 -8.26 -2.83 7.24
CA ALA A 136 -8.87 -1.57 6.80
C ALA A 136 -10.37 -1.71 6.53
N VAL A 137 -10.76 -2.80 5.87
CA VAL A 137 -12.16 -3.13 5.61
C VAL A 137 -12.92 -3.35 6.91
N VAL A 138 -12.37 -4.15 7.82
CA VAL A 138 -12.99 -4.45 9.13
C VAL A 138 -13.18 -3.17 9.97
N PHE A 139 -12.19 -2.29 10.04
CA PHE A 139 -12.33 -1.04 10.80
C PHE A 139 -13.30 -0.04 10.16
N THR A 140 -13.29 0.09 8.83
CA THR A 140 -14.26 0.93 8.12
C THR A 140 -15.68 0.42 8.36
N TYR A 141 -15.83 -0.90 8.42
CA TYR A 141 -17.09 -1.54 8.72
C TYR A 141 -17.55 -1.27 10.16
N LEU A 142 -16.69 -1.50 11.16
CA LEU A 142 -16.98 -1.21 12.56
C LEU A 142 -17.36 0.27 12.78
N ALA A 143 -16.63 1.19 12.13
CA ALA A 143 -16.93 2.63 12.18
C ALA A 143 -18.31 2.96 11.58
N SER A 144 -18.67 2.32 10.47
CA SER A 144 -19.97 2.54 9.82
C SER A 144 -21.12 1.95 10.65
N ALA A 145 -20.93 0.77 11.25
CA ALA A 145 -21.90 0.13 12.14
C ALA A 145 -22.19 0.98 13.39
N MET A 146 -21.19 1.71 13.90
CA MET A 146 -21.39 2.62 15.04
C MET A 146 -22.41 3.73 14.78
N GLY A 147 -22.66 4.13 13.53
CA GLY A 147 -23.70 5.10 13.20
C GLY A 147 -25.12 4.65 13.52
N TYR A 148 -25.35 3.33 13.66
CA TYR A 148 -26.66 2.75 13.98
C TYR A 148 -26.88 2.55 15.49
N LEU A 149 -25.87 2.84 16.33
CA LEU A 149 -25.98 2.70 17.79
C LEU A 149 -27.22 3.34 18.41
N PRO A 150 -27.60 4.61 18.12
CA PRO A 150 -28.73 5.24 18.80
C PRO A 150 -30.06 4.51 18.51
N GLY A 151 -30.24 3.96 17.30
CA GLY A 151 -31.42 3.14 16.98
C GLY A 151 -31.42 1.80 17.71
N ILE A 152 -30.26 1.16 17.84
CA ILE A 152 -30.12 -0.12 18.57
C ILE A 152 -30.30 0.08 20.07
N LEU A 153 -29.72 1.14 20.65
CA LEU A 153 -29.88 1.48 22.06
C LEU A 153 -31.33 1.81 22.38
N ALA A 154 -32.03 2.57 21.52
CA ALA A 154 -33.46 2.80 21.69
C ALA A 154 -34.28 1.50 21.58
N ALA A 155 -33.91 0.57 20.68
CA ALA A 155 -34.56 -0.73 20.60
C ALA A 155 -34.29 -1.63 21.82
N LEU A 156 -33.09 -1.53 22.39
CA LEU A 156 -32.71 -2.22 23.63
C LEU A 156 -33.40 -1.59 24.85
N ASP A 157 -33.52 -0.27 24.97
CA ASP A 157 -34.30 0.34 26.06
C ASP A 157 -35.77 -0.11 26.05
N ASN A 158 -36.31 -0.42 24.86
CA ASN A 158 -37.65 -0.97 24.68
C ASN A 158 -37.74 -2.50 24.77
N GLY A 159 -36.62 -3.22 24.92
CA GLY A 159 -36.57 -4.69 24.79
C GLY A 159 -35.48 -5.44 25.57
N ALA A 160 -34.66 -4.77 26.40
CA ALA A 160 -33.50 -5.39 27.02
C ALA A 160 -33.89 -6.28 28.19
N GLY A 161 -33.92 -7.58 27.92
CA GLY A 161 -33.48 -8.59 28.88
C GLY A 161 -31.96 -8.60 28.98
N ASP A 162 -31.50 -8.65 30.23
CA ASP A 162 -30.11 -8.58 30.67
C ASP A 162 -29.14 -9.49 29.90
N GLY A 163 -28.06 -8.93 29.36
CA GLY A 163 -27.05 -9.69 28.64
C GLY A 163 -25.69 -9.01 28.67
N SER A 164 -25.00 -9.11 29.81
CA SER A 164 -23.57 -8.78 29.95
C SER A 164 -22.73 -9.75 29.12
N LEU A 165 -22.71 -9.55 27.81
CA LEU A 165 -21.85 -10.25 26.87
C LEU A 165 -20.44 -9.69 27.04
N GLY A 166 -19.61 -10.35 27.87
CA GLY A 166 -18.20 -9.99 28.07
C GLY A 166 -17.41 -9.91 26.76
N LEU A 167 -16.15 -9.45 26.77
CA LEU A 167 -15.40 -9.03 25.57
C LEU A 167 -15.53 -9.94 24.33
N ILE A 168 -15.52 -11.27 24.51
CA ILE A 168 -15.71 -12.26 23.44
C ILE A 168 -17.17 -12.28 22.95
N GLY A 169 -18.12 -12.25 23.87
CA GLY A 169 -19.55 -12.09 23.57
C GLY A 169 -19.86 -10.75 22.91
N SER A 170 -19.18 -9.66 23.28
CA SER A 170 -19.31 -8.37 22.60
C SER A 170 -18.73 -8.46 21.19
N ILE A 171 -17.56 -9.07 20.99
CA ILE A 171 -16.96 -9.27 19.65
C ILE A 171 -17.85 -10.16 18.78
N LEU A 172 -18.40 -11.24 19.32
CA LEU A 172 -19.33 -12.12 18.60
C LEU A 172 -20.67 -11.43 18.32
N TYR A 173 -21.19 -10.64 19.25
CA TYR A 173 -22.40 -9.83 19.07
C TYR A 173 -22.18 -8.74 18.04
N PHE A 174 -21.08 -7.98 18.12
CA PHE A 174 -20.69 -7.01 17.10
C PHE A 174 -20.41 -7.69 15.77
N GLY A 175 -19.86 -8.90 15.75
CA GLY A 175 -19.63 -9.71 14.55
C GLY A 175 -20.91 -10.25 13.91
N LEU A 176 -21.89 -10.69 14.71
CA LEU A 176 -23.20 -11.16 14.26
C LEU A 176 -24.11 -10.00 13.87
N ALA A 177 -24.17 -8.95 14.68
CA ALA A 177 -24.81 -7.69 14.33
C ALA A 177 -24.16 -7.10 13.07
N ALA A 178 -22.83 -7.16 12.94
CA ALA A 178 -22.13 -6.82 11.71
C ALA A 178 -22.58 -7.69 10.53
N ALA A 179 -22.65 -9.01 10.67
CA ALA A 179 -23.10 -9.88 9.59
C ALA A 179 -24.56 -9.59 9.20
N PHE A 180 -25.42 -9.32 10.19
CA PHE A 180 -26.83 -8.98 9.99
C PHE A 180 -27.01 -7.58 9.37
N THR A 181 -26.19 -6.59 9.76
CA THR A 181 -26.12 -5.26 9.14
C THR A 181 -25.49 -5.29 7.75
N LEU A 182 -24.68 -6.31 7.40
CA LEU A 182 -24.24 -6.54 6.02
C LEU A 182 -25.35 -7.16 5.18
N ALA A 183 -26.14 -8.03 5.79
CA ALA A 183 -27.35 -8.55 5.16
C ALA A 183 -28.39 -7.44 5.01
N ALA A 184 -28.49 -6.48 5.94
CA ALA A 184 -29.55 -5.47 5.93
C ALA A 184 -29.63 -4.65 4.61
N PRO A 185 -28.57 -4.07 4.04
CA PRO A 185 -28.61 -3.42 2.73
C PRO A 185 -28.96 -4.37 1.58
N VAL A 186 -28.61 -5.65 1.69
CA VAL A 186 -28.93 -6.67 0.68
C VAL A 186 -30.40 -7.11 0.81
N LEU A 187 -30.92 -7.18 2.03
CA LEU A 187 -32.33 -7.41 2.32
C LEU A 187 -33.17 -6.20 1.89
N ASP A 188 -32.67 -4.98 2.12
CA ASP A 188 -33.29 -3.72 1.72
C ASP A 188 -33.10 -3.43 0.22
N VAL A 189 -32.19 -4.12 -0.47
CA VAL A 189 -32.10 -4.11 -1.94
C VAL A 189 -33.41 -4.58 -2.60
N THR A 190 -34.21 -5.37 -1.88
CA THR A 190 -35.52 -5.83 -2.34
C THR A 190 -36.62 -4.75 -2.20
N SER A 191 -36.37 -3.65 -1.46
CA SER A 191 -37.34 -2.56 -1.25
C SER A 191 -37.34 -1.50 -2.36
N GLY A 192 -36.45 -1.61 -3.36
CA GLY A 192 -36.45 -0.79 -4.58
C GLY A 192 -35.13 -0.05 -4.83
N PHE A 193 -35.20 1.06 -5.57
CA PHE A 193 -34.04 1.82 -6.07
C PHE A 193 -33.15 2.41 -4.95
N SER A 194 -33.73 2.74 -3.80
CA SER A 194 -33.00 3.30 -2.65
C SER A 194 -32.06 2.29 -2.00
N GLY A 195 -32.49 1.03 -1.84
CA GLY A 195 -31.66 -0.04 -1.27
C GLY A 195 -30.46 -0.38 -2.17
N VAL A 196 -30.67 -0.42 -3.48
CA VAL A 196 -29.60 -0.63 -4.48
C VAL A 196 -28.54 0.48 -4.38
N LEU A 197 -28.96 1.74 -4.25
CA LEU A 197 -28.04 2.86 -4.06
C LEU A 197 -27.23 2.73 -2.77
N GLY A 198 -27.87 2.37 -1.66
CA GLY A 198 -27.18 2.13 -0.38
C GLY A 198 -26.12 1.03 -0.47
N ALA A 199 -26.47 -0.09 -1.09
CA ALA A 199 -25.54 -1.21 -1.29
C ALA A 199 -24.34 -0.82 -2.17
N LEU A 200 -24.58 -0.08 -3.26
CA LEU A 200 -23.51 0.42 -4.12
C LEU A 200 -22.56 1.36 -3.38
N ILE A 201 -23.09 2.26 -2.54
CA ILE A 201 -22.25 3.22 -1.82
C ILE A 201 -21.39 2.52 -0.76
N ILE A 202 -21.94 1.57 0.00
CA ILE A 202 -21.17 0.75 0.95
C ILE A 202 -20.08 -0.02 0.20
N PHE A 203 -20.42 -0.61 -0.95
CA PHE A 203 -19.45 -1.29 -1.81
C PHE A 203 -18.32 -0.35 -2.26
N PHE A 204 -18.64 0.87 -2.70
CA PHE A 204 -17.63 1.87 -3.07
C PHE A 204 -16.78 2.32 -1.88
N GLY A 205 -17.36 2.48 -0.68
CA GLY A 205 -16.62 2.84 0.53
C GLY A 205 -15.62 1.75 0.94
N LEU A 206 -16.07 0.49 0.97
CA LEU A 206 -15.22 -0.68 1.23
C LEU A 206 -14.12 -0.84 0.18
N ARG A 207 -14.49 -0.69 -1.10
CA ARG A 207 -13.52 -0.71 -2.21
C ARG A 207 -12.49 0.39 -2.06
N THR A 208 -12.90 1.58 -1.64
CA THR A 208 -11.99 2.71 -1.40
C THR A 208 -11.03 2.39 -0.26
N ALA A 209 -11.53 1.90 0.88
CA ALA A 209 -10.70 1.47 2.00
C ALA A 209 -9.67 0.40 1.57
N TRP A 210 -10.10 -0.58 0.79
CA TRP A 210 -9.25 -1.62 0.23
C TRP A 210 -8.18 -1.05 -0.70
N GLN A 211 -8.58 -0.21 -1.67
CA GLN A 211 -7.65 0.37 -2.64
C GLN A 211 -6.64 1.30 -1.99
N VAL A 212 -7.07 2.14 -1.05
CA VAL A 212 -6.18 3.08 -0.35
C VAL A 212 -5.23 2.34 0.58
N SER A 213 -5.63 1.22 1.17
CA SER A 213 -4.77 0.38 2.03
C SER A 213 -3.84 -0.58 1.27
N ARG A 214 -3.85 -0.58 -0.06
CA ARG A 214 -2.89 -1.35 -0.88
C ARG A 214 -1.49 -0.78 -0.75
N GLY A 215 -0.60 -1.47 -0.05
CA GLY A 215 0.82 -1.14 -0.08
C GLY A 215 1.61 -2.01 -1.04
N ILE A 216 2.92 -1.79 -1.08
CA ILE A 216 3.86 -2.56 -1.89
C ILE A 216 4.00 -3.94 -1.22
N GLY A 217 3.05 -4.84 -1.55
CA GLY A 217 2.83 -6.10 -0.86
C GLY A 217 3.72 -7.26 -1.32
N GLY A 218 4.64 -7.04 -2.25
CA GLY A 218 5.53 -8.07 -2.76
C GLY A 218 6.79 -8.25 -1.90
N PRO A 219 7.39 -9.46 -1.83
CA PRO A 219 8.83 -9.62 -1.61
C PRO A 219 9.54 -8.57 -2.46
N VAL A 220 10.40 -7.76 -1.84
CA VAL A 220 11.32 -6.89 -2.57
C VAL A 220 12.10 -7.84 -3.46
N ALA A 221 11.73 -7.90 -4.75
CA ALA A 221 12.19 -8.94 -5.66
C ALA A 221 13.62 -8.60 -6.04
N ILE A 222 14.55 -9.07 -5.22
CA ILE A 222 15.98 -8.88 -5.42
C ILE A 222 16.45 -10.01 -6.32
N SER A 223 16.70 -9.69 -7.58
CA SER A 223 17.29 -10.62 -8.54
C SER A 223 18.80 -10.73 -8.32
N GLY A 224 19.35 -11.93 -8.54
CA GLY A 224 20.76 -12.26 -8.35
C GLY A 224 20.99 -13.46 -7.42
N PRO A 225 22.25 -13.84 -7.14
CA PRO A 225 23.48 -13.09 -7.37
C PRO A 225 23.91 -13.08 -8.84
N TYR A 226 24.15 -11.89 -9.37
CA TYR A 226 24.86 -11.74 -10.64
C TYR A 226 26.33 -11.53 -10.33
N GLN A 227 27.20 -12.39 -10.87
CA GLN A 227 28.64 -12.20 -10.71
C GLN A 227 29.08 -11.02 -11.59
N VAL A 228 29.91 -10.14 -11.05
CA VAL A 228 30.70 -9.29 -11.95
C VAL A 228 31.73 -10.21 -12.59
N SER A 229 31.69 -10.33 -13.92
CA SER A 229 32.73 -11.07 -14.66
C SER A 229 34.06 -10.41 -14.34
N ALA A 230 34.86 -11.04 -13.47
CA ALA A 230 36.29 -10.86 -13.48
C ALA A 230 36.73 -11.38 -14.85
N GLY A 231 37.03 -10.47 -15.77
CA GLY A 231 37.76 -10.84 -16.96
C GLY A 231 39.04 -11.54 -16.51
N ALA A 232 39.15 -12.82 -16.91
CA ALA A 232 40.28 -13.74 -16.82
C ALA A 232 41.50 -13.29 -15.98
#